data_AF-A0A3A1QYS9-F1
#
_entry.id   AF-A0A3A1QYS9-F1
#
_cell.length_a   1.000
_cell.length_b   1.000
_cell.length_c   1.000
_cell.angle_alpha   90.00
_cell.angle_beta   90.00
_cell.angle_gamma   90.00
#
_symmetry.space_group_name_H-M   'P 1'
#
loop_
_entity.id
_entity.type
_entity.pdbx_description
1 polymer ?
#
loop_
_entity_poly.entity_id
_entity_poly.type
_entity_poly.pdbx_seq_one_letter_code
_entity_poly.pdbx_strand_id
1 'polypeptide(L)' 'MILRATLLALVLFGFFTGFLNAGSTTESVIWLILGIAGLLGVLTWGRSSKDLSTMIRDTFS' A
#
# COMPACT_ATOMS: atom_id res chain seq x y z
N MET A 1 4.10 12.00 -6.50
CA MET A 1 2.69 11.62 -6.78
C MET A 1 2.62 10.35 -7.62
N ILE A 2 3.40 10.22 -8.70
CA ILE A 2 3.45 9.02 -9.56
C ILE A 2 3.72 7.73 -8.77
N LEU A 3 4.74 7.68 -7.90
CA LEU A 3 5.07 6.47 -7.14
C LEU A 3 3.90 5.93 -6.28
N ARG A 4 3.14 6.82 -5.64
CA ARG A 4 1.95 6.44 -4.86
C ARG A 4 0.84 5.88 -5.76
N ALA A 5 0.63 6.48 -6.92
CA ALA A 5 -0.34 5.98 -7.90
C ALA A 5 0.07 4.62 -8.45
N THR A 6 1.37 4.42 -8.74
CA THR A 6 1.92 3.13 -9.18
C THR A 6 1.77 2.05 -8.12
N LEU A 7 2.06 2.36 -6.85
CA LEU A 7 1.89 1.43 -5.74
C LEU A 7 0.41 1.10 -5.50
N LEU A 8 -0.49 2.08 -5.58
CA LEU A 8 -1.94 1.84 -5.53
C LEU A 8 -2.41 0.93 -6.66
N ALA A 9 -1.95 1.18 -7.89
CA ALA A 9 -2.29 0.35 -9.04
C ALA A 9 -1.81 -1.10 -8.84
N LEU A 10 -0.61 -1.29 -8.27
CA LEU A 10 -0.04 -2.63 -8.03
C LEU A 10 -0.79 -3.38 -6.93
N VAL A 11 -1.15 -2.70 -5.83
CA VAL A 11 -1.99 -3.27 -4.76
C VAL A 11 -3.37 -3.65 -5.29
N LEU A 12 -4.01 -2.75 -6.05
CA LEU A 12 -5.33 -3.01 -6.64
C LEU A 12 -5.28 -4.16 -7.63
N PHE A 13 -4.26 -4.21 -8.50
CA PHE A 13 -4.09 -5.28 -9.46
C PHE A 13 -3.91 -6.63 -8.77
N GLY A 14 -2.99 -6.71 -7.79
CA GLY A 14 -2.75 -7.93 -7.01
C GLY A 14 -3.99 -8.40 -6.25
N PHE A 15 -4.70 -7.46 -5.61
CA PHE A 15 -5.97 -7.73 -4.94
C PHE A 15 -7.02 -8.30 -5.91
N PHE A 16 -7.22 -7.65 -7.07
CA PHE A 16 -8.22 -8.08 -8.05
C PHE A 16 -7.88 -9.45 -8.64
N THR A 17 -6.62 -9.68 -9.01
CA THR A 17 -6.18 -10.97 -9.53
C THR A 17 -6.34 -12.09 -8.49
N GLY A 18 -5.99 -11.81 -7.24
CA GLY A 18 -6.10 -12.79 -6.16
C GLY A 18 -7.55 -13.10 -5.80
N PHE A 19 -8.39 -12.06 -5.73
CA PHE A 19 -9.81 -12.20 -5.44
C PHE A 19 -10.56 -12.98 -6.54
N LEU A 20 -10.24 -12.74 -7.81
CA LEU A 20 -10.85 -13.45 -8.95
C LEU A 20 -10.40 -14.91 -9.06
N ASN A 21 -9.19 -15.24 -8.60
CA ASN A 21 -8.66 -16.61 -8.58
C ASN A 21 -8.96 -17.34 -7.26
N ALA A 22 -9.67 -16.73 -6.32
CA ALA A 22 -10.03 -17.38 -5.07
C ALA A 22 -10.99 -18.54 -5.34
N GLY A 23 -10.58 -19.76 -4.99
CA GLY A 23 -11.39 -20.97 -5.13
C GLY A 23 -12.35 -21.17 -3.96
N SER A 24 -12.15 -20.44 -2.87
CA SER A 24 -12.93 -20.53 -1.65
C SER A 24 -13.22 -19.16 -1.02
N THR A 25 -14.31 -19.08 -0.26
CA THR A 25 -14.69 -17.89 0.51
C THR A 25 -13.58 -17.44 1.47
N THR A 26 -12.84 -18.39 2.05
CA THR A 26 -11.72 -18.10 2.96
C THR A 26 -10.58 -17.39 2.24
N GLU A 27 -10.23 -17.85 1.03
CA GLU A 27 -9.21 -17.18 0.21
C GLU A 27 -9.66 -15.78 -0.21
N SER A 28 -10.93 -15.59 -0.57
CA SER A 28 -11.47 -14.27 -0.89
C SER A 28 -11.33 -13.30 0.28
N VAL A 29 -11.55 -13.75 1.52
CA VAL A 29 -11.38 -12.95 2.74
C VAL A 29 -9.91 -12.59 2.98
N ILE A 30 -8.98 -13.52 2.76
CA ILE A 30 -7.53 -13.27 2.86
C ILE A 30 -7.11 -12.19 1.88
N TRP A 31 -7.56 -12.27 0.62
CA TRP A 31 -7.29 -11.24 -0.38
C TRP A 31 -7.88 -9.89 0.01
N LEU A 32 -9.08 -9.86 0.61
CA LEU A 32 -9.72 -8.64 1.10
C LEU A 32 -8.89 -7.97 2.20
N ILE A 33 -8.38 -8.75 3.16
CA ILE A 33 -7.50 -8.26 4.22
C ILE A 33 -6.19 -7.71 3.64
N LEU A 34 -5.56 -8.45 2.70
CA LEU A 34 -4.33 -8.04 2.03
C LEU A 34 -4.52 -6.75 1.21
N GLY A 35 -5.65 -6.62 0.51
CA GLY A 35 -5.98 -5.41 -0.26
C GLY A 35 -6.12 -4.18 0.63
N ILE A 36 -6.82 -4.30 1.76
CA ILE A 36 -6.97 -3.21 2.75
C ILE A 36 -5.62 -2.86 3.38
N ALA A 37 -4.83 -3.86 3.79
CA ALA A 37 -3.51 -3.64 4.37
C ALA A 37 -2.55 -2.95 3.39
N GLY A 38 -2.57 -3.35 2.11
CA GLY A 38 -1.79 -2.71 1.05
C GLY A 38 -2.20 -1.25 0.83
N LEU A 39 -3.50 -0.97 0.78
CA LEU A 39 -4.04 0.39 0.65
C LEU A 39 -3.59 1.29 1.82
N LEU A 40 -3.72 0.80 3.05
CA LEU A 40 -3.26 1.50 4.25
C LEU A 40 -1.74 1.74 4.23
N GLY A 41 -0.96 0.77 3.75
CA GLY A 41 0.49 0.88 3.58
C GLY A 41 0.87 1.99 2.59
N VAL A 42 0.22 2.06 1.43
CA VAL A 42 0.51 3.11 0.43
C VAL A 42 0.09 4.51 0.93
N LEU A 43 -1.02 4.58 1.67
CA LEU A 43 -1.47 5.82 2.28
C LEU A 43 -0.52 6.31 3.37
N THR A 44 -0.02 5.43 4.24
CA THR A 44 0.93 5.77 5.32
C THR A 44 2.35 6.03 4.82
N TRP A 45 2.81 5.36 3.77
CA TRP A 45 4.16 5.49 3.21
C TRP A 45 4.56 6.94 2.90
N GLY A 46 3.67 7.72 2.28
CA GLY A 46 3.99 9.10 1.93
C GLY A 46 3.91 10.10 3.09
N ARG A 47 3.52 9.68 4.30
CA ARG A 47 3.68 10.48 5.53
C ARG A 47 5.09 10.32 6.11
N SER A 48 5.59 9.08 6.14
CA SER A 48 6.91 8.74 6.71
C SER A 48 8.09 9.40 5.97
N SER A 49 8.05 9.50 4.63
CA SER A 49 9.16 10.13 3.88
C SER A 49 9.28 11.64 4.07
N LYS A 50 8.19 12.34 4.42
CA LYS A 50 8.24 13.78 4.70
C LYS A 50 8.82 14.08 6.08
N ASP A 51 8.47 13.27 7.08
CA ASP A 51 9.01 13.39 8.43
C ASP A 51 10.51 13.12 8.47
N LEU A 52 10.97 12.07 7.78
CA LEU A 52 12.39 11.74 7.71
C LEU A 52 13.21 12.85 7.06
N SER A 53 12.69 13.45 5.98
CA SER A 53 13.37 14.57 5.30
C SER A 53 13.42 15.83 6.16
N THR A 54 12.44 16.05 7.03
CA THR A 54 12.41 17.21 7.93
C THR A 54 13.37 17.00 9.10
N MET A 55 13.35 15.82 9.72
CA MET A 55 14.31 15.46 10.77
C MET A 55 15.77 15.53 10.30
N ILE A 56 16.07 15.02 9.10
CA ILE A 56 17.42 15.10 8.54
C ILE A 56 17.81 16.57 8.29
N ARG A 57 16.88 17.39 7.81
CA ARG A 57 17.14 18.82 7.57
C ARG A 57 17.38 19.60 8.86
N ASP A 58 16.64 19.30 9.93
CA ASP A 58 16.80 19.95 11.23
C ASP A 58 18.05 19.46 11.98
N THR A 59 18.55 18.25 11.67
CA THR A 59 19.79 17.72 12.29
C THR A 59 21.06 18.30 11.65
N PHE A 60 20.98 18.73 10.38
CA PHE A 60 22.12 19.25 9.62
C PHE A 60 22.05 20.77 9.36
N SER A 61 21.08 21.48 9.96
CA SER A 61 20.98 22.95 9.99
C SER A 61 21.46 23.51 11.31
#